data_AF-A0A9D9IEH8-F1
#
_entry.id   AF-A0A9D9IEH8-F1
#
_cell.length_a   1.000
_cell.length_b   1.000
_cell.length_c   1.000
_cell.angle_alpha   90.00
_cell.angle_beta   90.00
_cell.angle_gamma   90.00
#
_symmetry.space_group_name_H-M   'P 1'
#
loop_
_entity.id
_entity.type
_entity.pdbx_description
1 polymer ?
#
loop_
_entity_poly.entity_id
_entity_poly.type
_entity_poly.pdbx_seq_one_letter_code
_entity_poly.pdbx_strand_id
1 'polypeptide(L)'
;MFYTNIIDTIRQCLNYKYGILWKPGTDEYVIGSPIFRKVTITLENGNKFTIFAENNSSENVYIQSADLNGMELDKNYITYGDINAGGELHLVMGATPAKDRCTSKYAAPFSLSKRDK
;
A
#
# COMPACT_ATOMS: atom_id res chain seq x y z
N MET A 1 -23.75 10.45 16.73
CA MET A 1 -23.72 8.98 16.87
C MET A 1 -22.96 8.44 15.67
N PHE A 2 -21.63 8.37 15.78
CA PHE A 2 -20.75 8.02 14.66
C PHE A 2 -20.77 6.50 14.47
N TYR A 3 -21.39 6.04 13.40
CA TYR A 3 -21.21 4.68 12.90
C TYR A 3 -19.77 4.59 12.36
N THR A 4 -18.83 4.14 13.18
CA THR A 4 -17.49 3.75 12.72
C THR A 4 -17.63 2.42 11.99
N ASN A 5 -17.80 2.46 10.67
CA ASN A 5 -17.66 1.29 9.83
C ASN A 5 -16.22 0.77 9.98
N ILE A 6 -16.04 -0.55 10.08
CA ILE A 6 -14.72 -1.21 10.18
C ILE A 6 -13.75 -0.76 9.07
N ILE A 7 -14.28 -0.35 7.91
CA ILE A 7 -13.52 0.26 6.82
C ILE A 7 -12.80 1.55 7.28
N ASP A 8 -13.42 2.41 8.09
CA ASP A 8 -12.79 3.62 8.63
C ASP A 8 -11.74 3.30 9.69
N THR A 9 -11.94 2.21 10.45
CA THR A 9 -10.94 1.69 11.37
C THR A 9 -9.72 1.13 10.62
N ILE A 10 -9.93 0.36 9.56
CA ILE A 10 -8.85 -0.14 8.69
C ILE A 10 -8.12 1.03 8.02
N ARG A 11 -8.84 2.05 7.54
CA ARG A 11 -8.24 3.28 6.96
C ARG A 11 -7.38 4.04 7.96
N GLN A 12 -7.86 4.22 9.19
CA GLN A 12 -7.11 4.91 10.25
C GLN A 12 -5.90 4.10 10.69
N CYS A 13 -6.01 2.77 10.80
CA CYS A 13 -4.89 1.90 11.11
C CYS A 13 -3.84 1.83 9.99
N LEU A 14 -4.25 1.75 8.72
CA LEU A 14 -3.34 1.75 7.56
C LEU A 14 -2.53 3.04 7.44
N ASN A 15 -3.19 4.19 7.63
CA ASN A 15 -2.56 5.50 7.55
C ASN A 15 -1.58 5.73 8.71
N TYR A 16 -2.01 5.49 9.96
CA TYR A 16 -1.22 5.86 11.13
C TYR A 16 -0.15 4.82 11.51
N LYS A 17 -0.34 3.55 11.12
CA LYS A 17 0.48 2.43 11.63
C LYS A 17 1.26 1.70 10.53
N TYR A 18 0.78 1.67 9.28
CA TYR A 18 1.30 0.72 8.29
C TYR A 18 1.91 1.36 7.04
N GLY A 19 1.96 2.70 6.97
CA GLY A 19 2.60 3.42 5.86
C GLY A 19 1.78 3.43 4.57
N ILE A 20 0.49 3.09 4.61
CA ILE A 20 -0.40 3.12 3.45
C ILE A 20 -1.37 4.29 3.59
N LEU A 21 -1.33 5.23 2.65
CA LEU A 21 -2.16 6.43 2.66
C LEU A 21 -3.40 6.24 1.80
N TRP A 22 -4.57 6.28 2.43
CA TRP A 22 -5.85 6.25 1.73
C TRP A 22 -6.18 7.61 1.09
N LYS A 23 -6.68 7.61 -0.15
CA LYS A 23 -7.22 8.80 -0.81
C LYS A 23 -8.76 8.79 -0.82
N PRO A 24 -9.43 9.64 -0.02
CA PRO A 24 -10.89 9.70 0.00
C PRO A 24 -11.45 10.12 -1.36
N GLY A 25 -12.47 9.41 -1.82
CA GLY A 25 -13.08 9.61 -3.15
C GLY A 25 -12.45 8.80 -4.28
N THR A 26 -11.42 8.01 -3.99
CA THR A 26 -10.83 7.03 -4.93
C THR A 26 -10.77 5.64 -4.29
N ASP A 27 -10.63 4.61 -5.12
CA ASP A 27 -10.40 3.23 -4.71
C ASP A 27 -8.92 2.92 -4.46
N GLU A 28 -8.05 3.92 -4.52
CA GLU A 28 -6.60 3.79 -4.46
C GLU A 28 -6.03 4.00 -3.03
N TYR A 29 -5.05 3.16 -2.70
CA TYR A 29 -4.26 3.20 -1.48
C TYR A 29 -2.79 3.35 -1.86
N VAL A 30 -2.19 4.50 -1.52
CA VAL A 30 -0.80 4.81 -1.85
C VAL A 30 0.13 4.08 -0.90
N ILE A 31 1.12 3.39 -1.45
CA ILE A 31 2.14 2.69 -0.68
C ILE A 31 3.25 3.68 -0.30
N GLY A 32 3.53 3.77 1.01
CA GLY A 32 4.64 4.52 1.58
C GLY A 32 5.59 3.59 2.35
N SER A 33 6.43 4.17 3.22
CA SER A 33 7.38 3.39 4.02
C SER A 33 6.66 2.72 5.21
N PRO A 34 6.61 1.37 5.28
CA PRO A 34 6.00 0.67 6.39
C PRO A 34 6.85 0.80 7.67
N ILE A 35 6.20 0.89 8.83
CA ILE A 35 6.88 0.95 10.14
C ILE A 35 7.17 -0.47 10.69
N PHE A 36 6.47 -1.48 10.17
CA PHE A 36 6.53 -2.87 10.65
C PHE A 36 7.14 -3.80 9.60
N ARG A 37 7.70 -4.93 10.05
CA ARG A 37 8.24 -5.98 9.15
C ARG A 37 7.15 -6.88 8.57
N LYS A 38 6.07 -7.09 9.31
CA LYS A 38 4.92 -7.90 8.88
C LYS A 38 3.65 -7.36 9.50
N VAL A 39 2.60 -7.29 8.69
CA VAL A 39 1.25 -6.89 9.11
C VAL A 39 0.27 -7.86 8.47
N THR A 40 -0.66 -8.40 9.25
CA THR A 40 -1.79 -9.15 8.69
C THR A 40 -3.07 -8.43 9.03
N ILE A 41 -3.84 -8.11 8.00
CA ILE A 41 -5.15 -7.47 8.09
C ILE A 41 -6.19 -8.58 7.88
N THR A 42 -7.02 -8.79 8.88
CA THR A 42 -8.19 -9.67 8.75
C THR A 42 -9.37 -8.82 8.30
N LEU A 43 -9.94 -9.18 7.17
CA LEU A 43 -11.07 -8.47 6.54
C LEU A 43 -12.39 -9.02 7.08
N GLU A 44 -13.45 -8.23 6.98
CA GLU A 44 -14.79 -8.63 7.44
C GLU A 44 -15.36 -9.84 6.70
N ASN A 45 -14.95 -10.01 5.43
CA ASN A 45 -15.32 -11.16 4.61
C ASN A 45 -14.57 -12.45 5.01
N GLY A 46 -13.69 -12.41 6.01
CA GLY A 46 -12.87 -13.53 6.47
C GLY A 46 -11.55 -13.69 5.72
N ASN A 47 -11.33 -12.95 4.63
CA ASN A 47 -10.06 -12.95 3.90
C ASN A 47 -8.96 -12.31 4.75
N LYS A 48 -7.72 -12.68 4.44
CA LYS A 48 -6.53 -12.12 5.08
C LYS A 48 -5.67 -11.46 4.02
N PHE A 49 -5.23 -10.25 4.31
CA PHE A 49 -4.26 -9.53 3.50
C PHE A 49 -3.00 -9.32 4.34
N THR A 50 -1.88 -9.88 3.90
CA THR A 50 -0.62 -9.80 4.63
C THR A 50 0.37 -8.91 3.89
N ILE A 51 0.93 -7.94 4.60
CA ILE A 51 1.99 -7.07 4.10
C ILE A 51 3.29 -7.54 4.75
N PHE A 52 4.27 -7.88 3.91
CA PHE A 52 5.63 -8.21 4.31
C PHE A 52 6.55 -7.07 3.88
N ALA A 53 7.32 -6.53 4.82
CA ALA A 53 8.35 -5.55 4.56
C ALA A 53 9.72 -6.16 4.91
N GLU A 54 10.28 -6.86 3.95
CA GLU A 54 11.59 -7.49 4.07
C GLU A 54 12.66 -6.42 4.23
N ASN A 55 13.65 -6.68 5.08
CA ASN A 55 14.76 -5.77 5.38
C ASN A 55 14.37 -4.43 6.01
N ASN A 56 13.12 -4.25 6.46
CA ASN A 56 12.70 -3.01 7.11
C ASN A 56 13.46 -2.74 8.43
N SER A 57 14.09 -1.58 8.52
CA SER A 57 14.84 -1.09 9.69
C SER A 57 14.84 0.44 9.75
N SER A 58 15.40 1.02 10.81
CA SER A 58 15.60 2.48 10.92
C SER A 58 16.44 3.06 9.79
N GLU A 59 17.32 2.23 9.19
CA GLU A 59 18.18 2.61 8.07
C GLU A 59 17.51 2.30 6.73
N ASN A 60 16.75 1.21 6.64
CA ASN A 60 16.15 0.70 5.42
C ASN A 60 14.70 1.16 5.26
N VAL A 61 14.53 2.44 4.91
CA VAL A 61 13.21 3.09 4.80
C VAL A 61 12.64 3.17 3.38
N TYR A 62 13.41 2.82 2.35
CA TYR A 62 13.00 2.95 0.94
C TYR A 62 12.61 1.61 0.32
N ILE A 63 11.46 1.56 -0.36
CA ILE A 63 11.02 0.39 -1.11
C ILE A 63 11.90 0.24 -2.36
N GLN A 64 12.58 -0.90 -2.49
CA GLN A 64 13.39 -1.30 -3.63
C GLN A 64 12.55 -2.03 -4.68
N SER A 65 11.71 -2.98 -4.23
CA SER A 65 10.78 -3.72 -5.07
C SER A 65 9.49 -4.01 -4.31
N ALA A 66 8.42 -4.27 -5.06
CA ALA A 66 7.12 -4.62 -4.50
C ALA A 66 6.46 -5.67 -5.38
N ASP A 67 5.87 -6.70 -4.77
CA ASP A 67 5.11 -7.74 -5.44
C ASP A 67 3.74 -7.86 -4.78
N LEU A 68 2.69 -7.91 -5.59
CA LEU A 68 1.33 -8.18 -5.12
C LEU A 68 0.93 -9.58 -5.60
N ASN A 69 0.71 -10.50 -4.66
CA ASN A 69 0.35 -11.89 -4.94
C ASN A 69 1.33 -12.60 -5.89
N GLY A 70 2.63 -12.28 -5.77
CA GLY A 70 3.70 -12.83 -6.61
C GLY A 70 3.84 -12.20 -7.99
N MET A 71 3.07 -11.15 -8.30
CA MET A 71 3.22 -10.35 -9.51
C MET A 71 3.89 -9.03 -9.19
N GLU A 72 4.86 -8.63 -10.02
CA GLU A 72 5.58 -7.37 -9.86
C GLU A 72 4.61 -6.19 -9.85
N LEU A 73 4.69 -5.37 -8.80
CA LEU A 73 3.88 -4.18 -8.63
C LEU A 73 4.64 -2.95 -9.13
N ASP A 74 4.33 -2.57 -10.36
CA ASP A 74 4.88 -1.41 -11.07
C ASP A 74 4.19 -0.07 -10.72
N LYS A 75 3.26 -0.09 -9.77
CA LYS A 75 2.50 1.09 -9.29
C LYS A 75 2.90 1.48 -7.87
N ASN A 76 2.72 2.76 -7.54
CA ASN A 76 2.88 3.28 -6.18
C ASN A 76 1.59 3.17 -5.35
N TYR A 77 0.60 2.41 -5.81
CA TYR A 77 -0.67 2.24 -5.13
C TYR A 77 -1.25 0.85 -5.41
N ILE A 78 -2.09 0.39 -4.50
CA ILE A 78 -2.98 -0.77 -4.66
C ILE A 78 -4.43 -0.31 -4.54
N THR A 79 -5.38 -1.11 -5.00
CA THR A 79 -6.79 -0.77 -4.94
C THR A 79 -7.49 -1.44 -3.75
N TYR A 80 -8.68 -0.94 -3.40
CA TYR A 80 -9.54 -1.63 -2.44
C TYR A 80 -9.86 -3.06 -2.89
N GLY A 81 -10.04 -3.28 -4.19
CA GLY A 81 -10.29 -4.61 -4.76
C GLY A 81 -9.14 -5.57 -4.46
N ASP A 82 -7.90 -5.12 -4.63
CA ASP A 82 -6.70 -5.90 -4.34
C ASP A 82 -6.63 -6.31 -2.87
N ILE A 83 -6.94 -5.38 -1.95
CA ILE A 83 -6.95 -5.66 -0.52
C ILE A 83 -8.11 -6.62 -0.18
N ASN A 84 -9.31 -6.37 -0.69
CA ASN A 84 -10.51 -7.13 -0.36
C ASN A 84 -10.47 -8.58 -0.87
N ALA A 85 -9.78 -8.81 -2.00
CA ALA A 85 -9.46 -10.15 -2.51
C ALA A 85 -8.53 -10.93 -1.55
N GLY A 86 -7.81 -10.24 -0.66
CA GLY A 86 -6.84 -10.83 0.25
C GLY A 86 -5.50 -11.13 -0.44
N GLY A 87 -4.71 -12.00 0.18
CA GLY A 87 -3.41 -12.40 -0.32
C GLY A 87 -2.26 -11.65 0.33
N GLU A 88 -1.20 -11.38 -0.42
CA GLU A 88 0.08 -10.91 0.11
C GLU A 88 0.69 -9.78 -0.71
N LEU A 89 1.10 -8.71 -0.03
CA LEU A 89 1.94 -7.64 -0.57
C LEU A 89 3.34 -7.81 0.01
N HIS A 90 4.33 -8.08 -0.85
CA HIS A 90 5.72 -8.18 -0.47
C HIS A 90 6.45 -6.89 -0.86
N LEU A 91 7.14 -6.27 0.09
CA LEU A 91 7.95 -5.07 -0.10
C LEU A 91 9.37 -5.40 0.32
N VAL A 92 10.34 -5.17 -0.56
CA VAL A 92 11.76 -5.25 -0.21
C VAL A 92 12.26 -3.86 0.11
N MET A 93 12.76 -3.65 1.32
CA MET A 93 13.25 -2.36 1.80
C MET A 93 14.77 -2.22 1.64
N GLY A 94 15.26 -0.99 1.56
CA GLY A 94 16.67 -0.65 1.45
C GLY A 94 17.00 0.77 1.92
N ALA A 95 18.28 1.04 2.12
CA ALA A 95 18.77 2.31 2.69
C ALA A 95 18.81 3.48 1.69
N THR A 96 18.78 3.19 0.39
CA THR A 96 18.85 4.21 -0.67
C THR A 96 17.57 4.24 -1.50
N PRO A 97 17.14 5.41 -2.00
CA PRO A 97 15.96 5.50 -2.84
C PRO A 97 16.17 4.77 -4.18
N ALA A 98 15.24 3.89 -4.53
CA ALA A 98 15.17 3.29 -5.86
C ALA A 98 14.64 4.32 -6.86
N LYS A 99 15.55 4.99 -7.58
CA LYS A 99 15.21 6.10 -8.47
C LYS A 99 14.50 5.69 -9.76
N ASP A 100 14.61 4.41 -10.13
CA ASP A 100 14.10 3.89 -11.39
C ASP A 100 12.72 3.24 -11.25
N ARG A 101 12.31 2.92 -10.00
CA ARG A 101 11.04 2.25 -9.71
C ARG A 101 9.85 3.22 -9.82
N CYS A 102 8.77 2.77 -10.47
CA CYS A 102 7.48 3.47 -10.52
C CYS A 102 7.56 4.94 -10.98
N THR A 103 8.45 5.21 -11.93
CA THR A 103 8.69 6.54 -12.51
C THR A 103 7.79 6.84 -13.72
N SER A 104 7.03 5.85 -14.20
CA SER A 104 6.13 6.02 -15.34
C SER A 104 4.95 6.91 -14.98
N LYS A 105 4.39 7.61 -15.97
CA LYS A 105 3.17 8.42 -15.79
C LYS A 105 1.97 7.60 -15.26
N TYR A 106 1.97 6.29 -15.47
CA TYR A 106 0.90 5.37 -15.06
C TYR A 106 1.10 4.82 -13.64
N ALA A 107 2.30 4.96 -13.08
CA ALA A 107 2.61 4.55 -11.71
C ALA A 107 2.19 5.58 -10.66
N ALA A 108 1.83 6.79 -11.09
CA ALA A 108 1.32 7.85 -10.23
C ALA A 108 -0.15 7.61 -9.84
N PRO A 109 -0.52 7.89 -8.58
CA PRO A 109 -1.91 7.81 -8.14
C PRO A 109 -2.78 8.86 -8.85
N PHE A 110 -4.09 8.62 -8.85
CA PHE A 110 -5.09 9.48 -9.47
C PHE A 110 -4.94 10.96 -9.11
N SER A 111 -5.17 11.81 -10.11
CA SER A 111 -5.20 13.26 -10.01
C SER A 111 -6.34 13.83 -10.85
N LEU A 112 -7.09 14.78 -10.29
CA LEU A 112 -8.18 15.49 -10.98
C LEU A 112 -7.70 16.35 -12.15
N SER A 113 -6.43 16.79 -12.13
CA SER A 113 -5.92 17.82 -13.02
C SER A 113 -5.23 17.31 -14.30
N LYS A 114 -5.26 16.00 -14.62
CA LYS A 114 -5.03 15.41 -15.96
C LYS A 114 -4.86 13.88 -15.93
N ARG A 115 -5.41 13.21 -16.95
CA ARG A 115 -4.87 11.96 -17.53
C ARG A 115 -5.08 11.92 -19.06
N ASP A 116 -5.05 13.06 -19.74
CA ASP A 116 -4.88 13.16 -21.22
C ASP A 116 -4.73 14.64 -21.64
N LYS A 117 -3.63 14.93 -22.33
CA LYS A 117 -3.48 15.96 -23.37
C LYS A 117 -2.37 15.49 -24.29
#